data_AF-T1CGA2-F1
#
_entry.id   AF-T1CGA2-F1
#
_cell.length_a   1.000
_cell.length_b   1.000
_cell.length_c   1.000
_cell.angle_alpha   90.00
_cell.angle_beta   90.00
_cell.angle_gamma   90.00
#
_symmetry.space_group_name_H-M   'P 1'
#
loop_
_entity.id
_entity.type
_entity.pdbx_description
1 polymer ?
#
loop_
_entity_poly.entity_id
_entity_poly.type
_entity_poly.pdbx_seq_one_letter_code
_entity_poly.pdbx_strand_id
1 'polypeptide(L)' 'QPTLGETAAWLLTGEVAPWSVRKGALWWLTQRERNGQPQLILHAVIDPELI' A
#
# COMPACT_ATOMS: atom_id res chain seq x y z
N GLN A 1 -4.14 -7.33 12.68
CA GLN A 1 -5.19 -6.50 12.06
C GLN A 1 -5.16 -6.77 10.56
N PRO A 2 -6.19 -7.38 9.97
CA PRO A 2 -6.28 -7.59 8.52
C PRO A 2 -6.45 -6.26 7.75
N THR A 3 -6.92 -5.23 8.46
CA THR A 3 -7.31 -3.93 7.92
C THR A 3 -6.21 -3.22 7.13
N LEU A 4 -4.93 -3.41 7.49
CA LEU A 4 -3.83 -2.74 6.81
C LEU A 4 -3.60 -3.29 5.40
N GLY A 5 -3.69 -4.61 5.23
CA GLY A 5 -3.55 -5.26 3.94
C GLY A 5 -4.75 -5.00 3.03
N GLU A 6 -5.95 -5.03 3.59
CA GLU A 6 -7.17 -4.64 2.89
C GLU A 6 -7.14 -3.18 2.43
N THR A 7 -6.66 -2.27 3.27
CA THR A 7 -6.50 -0.85 2.90
C THR A 7 -5.47 -0.69 1.77
N ALA A 8 -4.34 -1.40 1.85
CA ALA A 8 -3.32 -1.34 0.80
C ALA A 8 -3.85 -1.88 -0.54
N ALA A 9 -4.57 -3.01 -0.52
CA ALA A 9 -5.22 -3.57 -1.70
C ALA A 9 -6.20 -2.55 -2.32
N TRP A 10 -7.05 -1.94 -1.49
CA TRP A 10 -8.03 -0.96 -1.96
C TRP A 10 -7.37 0.28 -2.58
N LEU A 11 -6.34 0.84 -1.93
CA LEU A 11 -5.65 2.03 -2.44
C LEU A 11 -4.92 1.77 -3.77
N LEU A 12 -4.38 0.56 -3.97
CA LEU A 12 -3.56 0.23 -5.15
C LEU A 12 -4.38 -0.35 -6.31
N THR A 13 -5.48 -1.02 -6.02
CA THR A 13 -6.26 -1.76 -7.03
C THR A 13 -7.69 -1.28 -7.17
N GLY A 14 -8.22 -0.52 -6.19
CA GLY A 14 -9.63 -0.17 -6.09
C GLY A 14 -10.50 -1.28 -5.47
N GLU A 15 -9.93 -2.45 -5.18
CA GLU A 15 -10.64 -3.61 -4.65
C GLU A 15 -10.16 -3.96 -3.25
N VAL A 16 -11.10 -4.32 -2.37
CA VAL A 16 -10.75 -4.85 -1.04
C VAL A 16 -10.34 -6.31 -1.20
N ALA A 17 -9.08 -6.61 -0.89
CA ALA A 17 -8.53 -7.96 -0.93
C ALA A 17 -7.73 -8.26 0.34
N PRO A 18 -7.72 -9.52 0.83
CA PRO A 18 -7.07 -9.89 2.09
C PRO A 18 -5.56 -10.06 1.93
N TRP A 19 -4.85 -8.99 1.60
CA TRP A 19 -3.39 -9.03 1.49
C TRP A 19 -2.75 -9.24 2.86
N SER A 20 -1.78 -10.15 2.92
CA SER A 20 -0.99 -10.36 4.13
C SER A 20 0.11 -9.31 4.21
N VAL A 21 0.07 -8.47 5.24
CA VAL A 21 1.11 -7.47 5.52
C VAL A 21 1.84 -7.86 6.79
N ARG A 22 3.18 -7.94 6.72
CA ARG A 22 4.01 -8.22 7.89
C ARG A 22 3.94 -7.02 8.83
N LYS A 23 3.69 -7.29 10.12
CA LYS A 23 3.67 -6.25 11.15
C LYS A 23 5.04 -5.58 11.21
N GLY A 24 5.07 -4.25 11.14
CA GLY A 24 6.32 -3.48 11.15
C GLY A 24 6.93 -3.24 9.76
N ALA A 25 6.35 -3.78 8.68
CA ALA A 25 6.81 -3.46 7.33
C ALA A 25 6.64 -1.98 7.01
N LEU A 26 7.65 -1.39 6.36
CA LEU A 26 7.57 -0.03 5.85
C LEU A 26 6.99 -0.06 4.43
N TRP A 27 5.94 0.72 4.21
CA TRP A 27 5.33 0.90 2.90
C TRP A 27 5.52 2.34 2.45
N TRP A 28 6.17 2.54 1.31
CA TRP A 28 6.30 3.84 0.69
C TRP A 28 5.24 3.99 -0.39
N LEU A 29 4.16 4.68 -0.03
CA LEU A 29 3.09 5.06 -0.95
C LEU A 29 3.25 6.53 -1.33
N THR A 30 2.99 6.87 -2.59
CA THR A 30 2.97 8.26 -3.07
C THR A 30 1.74 8.46 -3.92
N GLN A 31 0.96 9.49 -3.62
CA GLN A 31 -0.14 9.92 -4.47
C GLN A 31 0.35 11.06 -5.36
N ARG A 32 0.07 10.95 -6.66
CA ARG A 32 0.25 12.05 -7.61
C ARG A 32 -1.03 12.27 -8.40
N GLU A 33 -1.30 13.49 -8.79
CA GLU A 33 -2.36 13.77 -9.76
C GLU A 33 -1.82 13.66 -11.17
N ARG A 34 -2.54 12.95 -12.05
CA ARG A 34 -2.26 12.92 -13.48
C ARG A 34 -3.59 13.02 -14.22
N ASN A 35 -3.71 14.01 -15.11
CA ASN A 35 -4.94 14.30 -15.85
C ASN A 35 -6.17 14.52 -14.92
N GLY A 36 -5.96 15.18 -13.78
CA GLY A 36 -7.02 15.44 -12.80
C GLY A 36 -7.49 14.22 -12.01
N GLN A 37 -6.80 13.07 -12.13
CA GLN A 37 -7.12 11.86 -11.40
C GLN A 37 -6.00 11.52 -10.41
N PRO A 38 -6.32 11.17 -9.15
CA PRO A 38 -5.32 10.69 -8.21
C PRO A 38 -4.81 9.32 -8.64
N GLN A 39 -3.49 9.16 -8.63
CA GLN A 39 -2.80 7.90 -8.87
C GLN A 39 -1.95 7.58 -7.65
N LEU A 40 -2.21 6.44 -7.04
CA LEU A 40 -1.40 5.92 -5.95
C LEU A 40 -0.30 5.02 -6.51
N ILE A 41 0.93 5.23 -6.06
CA ILE A 41 2.11 4.50 -6.50
C ILE A 41 2.76 3.88 -5.28
N LEU A 42 3.04 2.58 -5.35
CA LEU A 42 3.88 1.87 -4.39
C LEU A 42 5.34 1.96 -4.84
N HIS A 43 6.16 2.72 -4.11
CA HIS A 43 7.58 2.86 -4.39
C HIS A 43 8.41 1.74 -3.78
N ALA A 44 8.08 1.33 -2.55
CA ALA A 44 8.81 0.28 -1.85
C ALA A 44 7.95 -0.38 -0.76
N VAL A 45 8.24 -1.65 -0.50
CA VAL A 45 7.85 -2.37 0.71
C VAL A 45 9.13 -2.95 1.30
N ILE A 46 9.46 -2.58 2.54
CA ILE A 46 10.66 -3.04 3.22
C ILE A 46 10.24 -3.93 4.38
N ASP A 47 10.88 -5.11 4.45
CA ASP A 47 10.71 -6.03 5.57
C ASP A 47 11.24 -5.38 6.86
N PRO A 48 10.50 -5.47 7.99
CA PRO A 48 10.98 -4.96 9.28
C PRO A 48 12.35 -5.50 9.70
N GLU A 49 12.77 -6.67 9.21
CA GLU A 49 14.07 -7.27 9.54
C GLU A 49 15.26 -6.65 8.77
N LEU A 50 14.99 -5.76 7.81
CA LEU A 50 16.03 -5.12 6.98
C LEU A 50 16.45 -3.72 7.47
N ILE A 51 15.87 -3.24 8.59
CA ILE A 51 16.14 -1.90 9.18
C ILE A 51 16.70 -2.07 10.60
#